data_AF-A0A9Q4CQ86-F1
#
_entry.id   AF-A0A9Q4CQ86-F1
#
_cell.length_a   1.000
_cell.length_b   1.000
_cell.length_c   1.000
_cell.angle_alpha   90.00
_cell.angle_beta   90.00
_cell.angle_gamma   90.00
#
_symmetry.space_group_name_H-M   'P 1'
#
loop_
_entity.id
_entity.type
_entity.pdbx_description
1 polymer ?
#
loop_
_entity_poly.entity_id
_entity_poly.type
_entity_poly.pdbx_seq_one_letter_code
_entity_poly.pdbx_strand_id
1 'polypeptide(L)'
;MSLLKTISALTMLVPVIAFSASPIVCENQAQGNTGTSIWPSLYMQDTNTLCFDVKGWPEFSGTNCVKNGKTAKWTGLVIVWEDGESQGRDSTNFRVVNPVVNDDQIQYRIEWSRGDEWRTMQNVVINRLTGGAVSYFVTEHGGESYQCRTTPKAI
;
A
#
# COMPACT_ATOMS: atom_id res chain seq x y z
N MET A 1 -10.82 67.10 -8.81
CA MET A 1 -10.15 66.07 -7.97
C MET A 1 -10.94 64.78 -8.06
N SER A 2 -10.31 63.69 -8.48
CA SER A 2 -10.57 62.29 -8.08
C SER A 2 -10.04 61.35 -9.18
N LEU A 3 -8.76 60.97 -9.08
CA LEU A 3 -8.22 59.81 -9.80
C LEU A 3 -8.49 58.57 -8.95
N LEU A 4 -9.41 57.71 -9.38
CA LEU A 4 -9.55 56.36 -8.82
C LEU A 4 -8.40 55.50 -9.35
N LYS A 5 -7.52 55.08 -8.44
CA LYS A 5 -6.48 54.08 -8.71
C LYS A 5 -7.09 52.69 -8.58
N THR A 6 -7.21 51.97 -9.68
CA THR A 6 -7.49 50.53 -9.70
C THR A 6 -6.20 49.77 -9.39
N ILE A 7 -6.20 49.03 -8.29
CA ILE A 7 -5.13 48.09 -7.93
C ILE A 7 -5.56 46.72 -8.46
N SER A 8 -4.92 46.24 -9.53
CA SER A 8 -5.05 44.84 -9.97
C SER A 8 -4.20 43.97 -9.06
N ALA A 9 -4.84 43.19 -8.19
CA ALA A 9 -4.20 42.12 -7.45
C ALA A 9 -4.01 40.91 -8.40
N LEU A 10 -2.76 40.61 -8.76
CA LEU A 10 -2.39 39.44 -9.52
C LEU A 10 -2.33 38.23 -8.59
N THR A 11 -3.41 37.44 -8.54
CA THR A 11 -3.43 36.15 -7.84
C THR A 11 -2.51 35.16 -8.55
N MET A 12 -1.34 34.87 -7.97
CA MET A 12 -0.48 33.78 -8.42
C MET A 12 -1.19 32.45 -8.14
N LEU A 13 -1.74 31.83 -9.20
CA LEU A 13 -2.17 30.43 -9.18
C LEU A 13 -0.91 29.57 -9.05
N VAL A 14 -0.57 29.18 -7.82
CA VAL A 14 0.43 28.12 -7.60
C VAL A 14 -0.18 26.84 -8.18
N PRO A 15 0.45 26.18 -9.17
CA PRO A 15 -0.02 24.89 -9.63
C PRO A 15 0.03 23.93 -8.44
N VAL A 16 -1.13 23.50 -7.98
CA VAL A 16 -1.22 22.37 -7.05
C VAL A 16 -0.68 21.18 -7.83
N ILE A 17 0.55 20.78 -7.52
CA ILE A 17 1.10 19.53 -8.03
C ILE A 17 0.23 18.45 -7.43
N ALA A 18 -0.76 17.98 -8.19
CA ALA A 18 -1.54 16.81 -7.84
C ALA A 18 -0.60 15.61 -7.87
N PHE A 19 -0.06 15.25 -6.70
CA PHE A 19 0.72 14.03 -6.52
C PHE A 19 -0.20 12.84 -6.79
N SER A 20 -0.18 12.36 -8.03
CA SER A 20 -0.92 11.19 -8.46
C SER A 20 -0.19 9.94 -8.03
N ALA A 21 -0.88 9.06 -7.31
CA ALA A 21 -0.41 7.74 -6.93
C ALA A 21 0.09 6.94 -8.14
N SER A 22 1.21 6.22 -7.99
CA SER A 22 1.75 5.28 -8.98
C SER A 22 1.54 3.83 -8.49
N PRO A 23 0.62 3.07 -9.11
CA PRO A 23 0.37 1.68 -8.72
C PRO A 23 1.60 0.79 -8.88
N ILE A 24 1.74 -0.17 -7.97
CA ILE A 24 2.73 -1.25 -8.08
C ILE A 24 1.95 -2.53 -8.40
N VAL A 25 2.15 -3.05 -9.61
CA VAL A 25 1.50 -4.28 -10.08
C VAL A 25 2.52 -5.40 -10.00
N CYS A 26 2.18 -6.47 -9.27
CA CYS A 26 3.03 -7.64 -9.07
C CYS A 26 2.37 -8.88 -9.65
N GLU A 27 3.07 -9.57 -10.55
CA GLU A 27 2.62 -10.77 -11.24
C GLU A 27 3.36 -11.99 -10.70
N ASN A 28 2.63 -13.01 -10.23
CA ASN A 28 3.21 -14.25 -9.73
C ASN A 28 4.00 -14.96 -10.83
N GLN A 29 5.18 -15.50 -10.50
CA GLN A 29 6.08 -16.18 -11.43
C GLN A 29 5.82 -17.70 -11.54
N ALA A 30 4.98 -18.28 -10.67
CA ALA A 30 4.61 -19.69 -10.73
C ALA A 30 3.64 -19.95 -11.90
N GLN A 31 3.99 -20.91 -12.77
CA GLN A 31 3.13 -21.32 -13.88
C GLN A 31 1.80 -21.89 -13.37
N GLY A 32 0.67 -21.32 -13.83
CA GLY A 32 -0.67 -21.79 -13.51
C GLY A 32 -1.38 -21.05 -12.37
N ASN A 33 -0.68 -20.23 -11.58
CA ASN A 33 -1.29 -19.38 -10.55
C ASN A 33 -1.51 -17.98 -11.11
N THR A 34 -2.72 -17.72 -11.61
CA THR A 34 -3.15 -16.38 -12.09
C THR A 34 -3.72 -15.49 -10.97
N GLY A 35 -3.84 -16.02 -9.75
CA GLY A 35 -4.74 -15.48 -8.72
C GLY A 35 -4.11 -14.74 -7.54
N THR A 36 -2.81 -14.83 -7.30
CA THR A 36 -2.20 -14.15 -6.14
C THR A 36 -1.39 -12.97 -6.64
N SER A 37 -1.81 -11.76 -6.29
CA SER A 37 -0.94 -10.58 -6.24
C SER A 37 -0.61 -10.31 -4.78
N ILE A 38 0.45 -9.54 -4.52
CA ILE A 38 0.75 -9.07 -3.17
C ILE A 38 -0.45 -8.30 -2.63
N TRP A 39 -1.06 -8.81 -1.55
CA TRP A 39 -2.27 -8.25 -0.97
C TRP A 39 -2.02 -7.44 0.31
N PRO A 40 -2.67 -6.29 0.50
CA PRO A 40 -3.54 -5.61 -0.46
C PRO A 40 -2.72 -4.93 -1.55
N SER A 41 -3.38 -4.55 -2.65
CA SER A 41 -2.76 -3.78 -3.72
C SER A 41 -2.08 -2.53 -3.16
N LEU A 42 -0.91 -2.21 -3.71
CA LEU A 42 -0.03 -1.17 -3.19
C LEU A 42 0.33 -0.15 -4.27
N TYR A 43 0.59 1.08 -3.84
CA TYR A 43 0.96 2.18 -4.72
C TYR A 43 1.91 3.14 -4.02
N MET A 44 2.78 3.79 -4.80
CA MET A 44 3.61 4.89 -4.32
C MET A 44 2.81 6.19 -4.38
N GLN A 45 2.62 6.84 -3.23
CA GLN A 45 2.02 8.19 -3.18
C GLN A 45 3.06 9.26 -3.55
N ASP A 46 4.31 9.03 -3.17
CA ASP A 46 5.51 9.77 -3.55
C ASP A 46 6.73 8.83 -3.45
N THR A 47 7.93 9.31 -3.72
CA THR A 47 9.17 8.49 -3.76
C THR A 47 9.42 7.68 -2.49
N ASN A 48 8.99 8.16 -1.32
CA ASN A 48 9.29 7.56 -0.01
C ASN A 48 8.02 7.22 0.81
N THR A 49 6.85 7.28 0.18
CA THR A 49 5.57 6.96 0.82
C THR A 49 4.87 5.84 0.07
N LEU A 50 4.83 4.66 0.70
CA LEU A 50 4.07 3.51 0.23
C LEU A 50 2.65 3.57 0.82
N CYS A 51 1.64 3.33 0.00
CA CYS A 51 0.26 3.25 0.44
C CYS A 51 -0.39 1.94 -0.02
N PHE A 52 -1.45 1.57 0.68
CA PHE A 52 -2.22 0.36 0.47
C PHE A 52 -3.64 0.74 0.04
N ASP A 53 -4.17 0.08 -1.00
CA ASP A 53 -5.50 0.35 -1.53
C ASP A 53 -6.59 -0.33 -0.69
N VAL A 54 -6.84 0.26 0.48
CA VAL A 54 -7.76 -0.26 1.51
C VAL A 54 -8.85 0.74 1.89
N LYS A 55 -8.79 1.97 1.37
CA LYS A 55 -9.77 3.02 1.68
C LYS A 55 -11.19 2.68 1.23
N GLY A 56 -11.33 1.83 0.21
CA GLY A 56 -12.62 1.33 -0.28
C GLY A 56 -13.18 0.18 0.56
N TRP A 57 -12.47 -0.30 1.57
CA TRP A 57 -12.96 -1.40 2.41
C TRP A 57 -14.10 -0.92 3.32
N PRO A 58 -15.15 -1.73 3.53
CA PRO A 58 -16.14 -1.41 4.53
C PRO A 58 -15.49 -1.29 5.91
N GLU A 59 -15.98 -0.37 6.74
CA GLU A 59 -15.42 -0.05 8.06
C GLU A 59 -13.98 0.48 8.05
N PHE A 60 -13.48 0.94 6.90
CA PHE A 60 -12.17 1.56 6.85
C PHE A 60 -12.05 2.71 7.87
N SER A 61 -11.07 2.59 8.75
CA SER A 61 -10.69 3.64 9.70
C SER A 61 -9.19 3.60 9.93
N GLY A 62 -8.54 4.77 10.01
CA GLY A 62 -7.09 4.89 10.22
C GLY A 62 -6.32 5.40 9.01
N THR A 63 -5.06 4.99 8.90
CA THR A 63 -4.12 5.47 7.88
C THR A 63 -3.61 4.31 7.03
N ASN A 64 -3.63 4.46 5.71
CA ASN A 64 -3.21 3.43 4.76
C ASN A 64 -1.84 3.68 4.12
N CYS A 65 -1.07 4.65 4.62
CA CYS A 65 0.22 5.03 4.03
C CYS A 65 1.32 4.96 5.09
N VAL A 66 2.47 4.41 4.72
CA VAL A 66 3.66 4.26 5.56
C VAL A 66 4.85 5.05 5.02
N LYS A 67 5.71 5.44 5.95
CA LYS A 67 7.06 5.96 5.72
C LYS A 67 8.04 5.15 6.57
N ASN A 68 9.33 5.23 6.27
CA ASN A 68 10.38 4.51 6.99
C ASN A 68 10.28 4.69 8.50
N GLY A 69 10.31 3.57 9.23
CA GLY A 69 10.22 3.54 10.69
C GLY A 69 8.86 3.94 11.28
N LYS A 70 7.84 4.20 10.45
CA LYS A 70 6.49 4.57 10.91
C LYS A 70 5.47 3.50 10.58
N THR A 71 4.81 2.98 11.61
CA THR A 71 3.70 2.04 11.44
C THR A 71 2.45 2.76 10.95
N ALA A 72 1.79 2.19 9.93
CA ALA A 72 0.41 2.50 9.59
C ALA A 72 -0.52 1.50 10.24
N LYS A 73 -1.71 1.94 10.65
CA LYS A 73 -2.77 1.09 11.16
C LYS A 73 -4.08 1.43 10.48
N TRP A 74 -4.83 0.41 10.12
CA TRP A 74 -6.20 0.57 9.67
C TRP A 74 -7.08 -0.57 10.17
N THR A 75 -8.38 -0.32 10.23
CA THR A 75 -9.40 -1.34 10.45
C THR A 75 -10.18 -1.53 9.15
N GLY A 76 -10.71 -2.71 8.91
CA GLY A 76 -11.64 -2.97 7.80
C GLY A 76 -12.35 -4.31 7.93
N LEU A 77 -13.55 -4.39 7.36
CA LEU A 77 -14.37 -5.61 7.33
C LEU A 77 -13.97 -6.50 6.16
N VAL A 78 -13.18 -7.53 6.43
CA VAL A 78 -12.63 -8.43 5.41
C VAL A 78 -12.75 -9.91 5.81
N ILE A 79 -12.71 -10.79 4.81
CA ILE A 79 -12.56 -12.23 5.05
C ILE A 79 -11.08 -12.51 5.15
N VAL A 80 -10.65 -13.03 6.31
CA VAL A 80 -9.29 -13.52 6.50
C VAL A 80 -9.31 -15.04 6.30
N TRP A 81 -8.31 -15.56 5.61
CA TRP A 81 -8.09 -16.98 5.44
C TRP A 81 -6.79 -17.35 6.15
N GLU A 82 -6.82 -18.39 6.99
CA GLU A 82 -5.64 -19.01 7.61
C GLU A 82 -5.65 -20.50 7.22
N ASP A 83 -4.55 -21.03 6.70
CA ASP A 83 -4.40 -22.46 6.35
C ASP A 83 -5.51 -23.01 5.42
N GLY A 84 -6.02 -22.18 4.50
CA GLY A 84 -7.11 -22.55 3.60
C GLY A 84 -8.51 -22.51 4.24
N GLU A 85 -8.60 -22.20 5.53
CA GLU A 85 -9.85 -22.06 6.28
C GLU A 85 -10.25 -20.59 6.44
N SER A 86 -11.53 -20.30 6.17
CA SER A 86 -12.09 -18.97 6.35
C SER A 86 -12.26 -18.67 7.83
N GLN A 87 -11.65 -17.59 8.30
CA GLN A 87 -11.87 -17.06 9.63
C GLN A 87 -13.15 -16.22 9.72
N GLY A 88 -13.97 -16.16 8.66
CA GLY A 88 -15.18 -15.34 8.61
C GLY A 88 -14.92 -13.90 8.16
N ARG A 89 -16.00 -13.19 7.81
CA ARG A 89 -15.98 -11.76 7.45
C ARG A 89 -16.24 -10.93 8.70
N ASP A 90 -15.18 -10.43 9.32
CA ASP A 90 -15.30 -9.63 10.55
C ASP A 90 -14.40 -8.38 10.49
N SER A 91 -14.76 -7.40 11.33
CA SER A 91 -13.97 -6.19 11.52
C SER A 91 -12.57 -6.59 12.00
N THR A 92 -11.57 -6.26 11.19
CA THR A 92 -10.20 -6.72 11.39
C THR A 92 -9.26 -5.53 11.43
N ASN A 93 -8.43 -5.47 12.47
CA ASN A 93 -7.37 -4.48 12.59
C ASN A 93 -6.14 -4.98 11.84
N PHE A 94 -5.52 -4.07 11.09
CA PHE A 94 -4.29 -4.28 10.34
C PHE A 94 -3.24 -3.27 10.77
N ARG A 95 -1.99 -3.68 10.71
CA ARG A 95 -0.85 -2.77 10.83
C ARG A 95 0.29 -3.17 9.93
N VAL A 96 1.01 -2.16 9.45
CA VAL A 96 2.24 -2.35 8.70
C VAL A 96 3.41 -2.04 9.60
N VAL A 97 4.29 -3.01 9.80
CA VAL A 97 5.44 -2.89 10.70
C VAL A 97 6.75 -2.97 9.93
N ASN A 98 7.75 -2.29 10.48
CA ASN A 98 9.12 -2.20 9.96
C ASN A 98 9.20 -1.85 8.45
N PRO A 99 8.48 -0.82 7.96
CA PRO A 99 8.57 -0.46 6.55
C PRO A 99 9.94 0.14 6.22
N VAL A 100 10.50 -0.32 5.10
CA VAL A 100 11.64 0.28 4.40
C VAL A 100 11.19 0.56 2.98
N VAL A 101 11.24 1.84 2.59
CA VAL A 101 10.83 2.37 1.29
C VAL A 101 11.93 3.35 0.89
N ASN A 102 12.73 2.95 -0.10
CA ASN A 102 13.78 3.74 -0.71
C ASN A 102 13.87 3.39 -2.20
N ASP A 103 14.82 3.96 -2.94
CA ASP A 103 14.93 3.72 -4.39
C ASP A 103 15.33 2.30 -4.76
N ASP A 104 15.96 1.56 -3.84
CA ASP A 104 16.45 0.20 -4.08
C ASP A 104 15.41 -0.87 -3.75
N GLN A 105 14.63 -0.66 -2.69
CA GLN A 105 13.71 -1.66 -2.16
C GLN A 105 12.47 -1.10 -1.46
N ILE A 106 11.44 -1.94 -1.46
CA ILE A 106 10.28 -1.86 -0.57
C ILE A 106 10.28 -3.13 0.27
N GLN A 107 10.23 -2.98 1.59
CA GLN A 107 10.11 -4.09 2.53
C GLN A 107 9.13 -3.71 3.62
N TYR A 108 8.23 -4.63 3.97
CA TYR A 108 7.31 -4.45 5.09
C TYR A 108 6.73 -5.79 5.56
N ARG A 109 6.09 -5.76 6.72
CA ARG A 109 5.26 -6.85 7.22
C ARG A 109 3.87 -6.33 7.55
N ILE A 110 2.85 -7.04 7.09
CA ILE A 110 1.46 -6.80 7.49
C ILE A 110 1.13 -7.77 8.62
N GLU A 111 0.59 -7.22 9.70
CA GLU A 111 0.06 -7.96 10.82
C GLU A 111 -1.43 -7.64 10.98
N TRP A 112 -2.20 -8.60 11.47
CA TRP A 112 -3.64 -8.45 11.67
C TRP A 112 -4.07 -8.91 13.06
N SER A 113 -5.23 -8.44 13.51
CA SER A 113 -5.82 -8.80 14.80
C SER A 113 -7.34 -8.59 14.83
N ARG A 114 -8.05 -9.48 15.54
CA ARG A 114 -9.47 -9.34 15.92
C ARG A 114 -9.67 -9.33 17.45
N GLY A 115 -8.60 -9.03 18.18
CA GLY A 115 -8.57 -9.02 19.64
C GLY A 115 -7.28 -8.38 20.13
N ASP A 116 -6.65 -8.96 21.15
CA ASP A 116 -5.42 -8.41 21.72
C ASP A 116 -4.14 -8.95 21.06
N GLU A 117 -4.23 -10.09 20.37
CA GLU A 117 -3.09 -10.74 19.74
C GLU A 117 -2.90 -10.29 18.28
N TRP A 118 -1.66 -9.94 17.93
CA TRP A 118 -1.27 -9.62 16.56
C TRP A 118 -0.59 -10.81 15.91
N ARG A 119 -1.07 -11.19 14.74
CA ARG A 119 -0.50 -12.27 13.93
C ARG A 119 0.08 -11.72 12.66
N THR A 120 1.19 -12.29 12.22
CA THR A 120 1.75 -11.93 10.92
C THR A 120 0.85 -12.48 9.82
N MET A 121 0.44 -11.62 8.90
CA MET A 121 -0.30 -12.00 7.70
C MET A 121 0.68 -12.28 6.57
N GLN A 122 1.49 -11.29 6.24
CA GLN A 122 2.30 -11.28 5.03
C GLN A 122 3.61 -10.54 5.29
N ASN A 123 4.70 -11.07 4.74
CA ASN A 123 5.96 -10.36 4.63
C ASN A 123 6.27 -10.12 3.16
N VAL A 124 6.74 -8.92 2.84
CA VAL A 124 6.98 -8.50 1.47
C VAL A 124 8.36 -7.88 1.35
N VAL A 125 9.08 -8.29 0.31
CA VAL A 125 10.30 -7.64 -0.16
C VAL A 125 10.19 -7.47 -1.68
N ILE A 126 10.34 -6.24 -2.16
CA ILE A 126 10.34 -5.88 -3.58
C ILE A 126 11.64 -5.15 -3.86
N ASN A 127 12.45 -5.69 -4.75
CA ASN A 127 13.59 -4.98 -5.32
C ASN A 127 13.05 -4.00 -6.37
N ARG A 128 13.21 -2.70 -6.15
CA ARG A 128 12.67 -1.67 -7.05
C ARG A 128 13.52 -1.48 -8.31
N LEU A 129 14.77 -1.92 -8.30
CA LEU A 129 15.67 -1.83 -9.45
C LEU A 129 15.36 -2.92 -10.48
N THR A 130 15.11 -4.14 -10.02
CA THR A 130 14.83 -5.30 -10.88
C THR A 130 13.34 -5.62 -11.01
N GLY A 131 12.52 -5.13 -10.09
CA GLY A 131 11.12 -5.49 -9.92
C GLY A 131 10.91 -6.87 -9.28
N GLY A 132 11.97 -7.66 -9.06
CA GLY A 132 11.84 -8.97 -8.42
C GLY A 132 11.32 -8.85 -6.99
N ALA A 133 10.35 -9.67 -6.62
CA ALA A 133 9.71 -9.61 -5.31
C ALA A 133 9.42 -10.99 -4.74
N VAL A 134 9.36 -11.05 -3.41
CA VAL A 134 8.92 -12.21 -2.65
C VAL A 134 7.85 -11.77 -1.68
N SER A 135 6.73 -12.49 -1.68
CA SER A 135 5.71 -12.38 -0.64
C SER A 135 5.45 -13.76 -0.06
N TYR A 136 5.53 -13.88 1.26
CA TYR A 136 5.12 -15.10 1.95
C TYR A 136 4.04 -14.77 2.97
N PHE A 137 2.90 -15.44 2.82
CA PHE A 137 1.95 -15.59 3.90
C PHE A 137 2.53 -16.60 4.90
N VAL A 138 2.32 -16.40 6.21
CA VAL A 138 2.99 -17.19 7.27
C VAL A 138 2.72 -18.69 7.16
N THR A 139 1.65 -19.07 6.49
CA THR A 139 1.19 -20.45 6.28
C THR A 139 1.72 -21.07 4.99
N GLU A 140 2.47 -20.34 4.16
CA GLU A 140 3.01 -20.83 2.88
C GLU A 140 4.51 -21.13 2.98
N HIS A 141 4.87 -22.40 2.78
CA HIS A 141 6.27 -22.79 2.71
C HIS A 141 6.92 -22.23 1.44
N GLY A 142 7.99 -21.44 1.62
CA GLY A 142 8.90 -21.04 0.54
C GLY A 142 8.68 -19.65 -0.06
N GLY A 143 7.54 -18.99 0.23
CA GLY A 143 7.19 -17.68 -0.32
C GLY A 143 6.97 -17.69 -1.83
N GLU A 144 5.95 -16.96 -2.26
CA GLU A 144 5.67 -16.78 -3.68
C GLU A 144 6.62 -15.73 -4.27
N SER A 145 7.13 -16.01 -5.47
CA SER A 145 7.98 -15.08 -6.23
C SER A 145 7.14 -14.31 -7.23
N TYR A 146 7.40 -13.00 -7.34
CA TYR A 146 6.66 -12.09 -8.19
C TYR A 146 7.61 -11.23 -9.02
N GLN A 147 7.10 -10.75 -10.15
CA GLN A 147 7.70 -9.67 -10.91
C GLN A 147 6.80 -8.44 -10.78
N CYS A 148 7.30 -7.41 -10.11
CA CYS A 148 6.62 -6.15 -9.88
C CYS A 148 7.08 -5.07 -10.85
N ARG A 149 6.14 -4.19 -11.22
CA ARG A 149 6.40 -2.97 -11.98
C ARG A 149 5.60 -1.82 -11.42
N THR A 150 6.23 -0.65 -11.32
CA THR A 150 5.49 0.59 -11.07
C THR A 150 4.88 1.02 -12.39
N THR A 151 3.56 1.06 -12.48
CA THR A 151 2.90 1.50 -13.71
C THR A 151 2.90 3.02 -13.78
N PRO A 152 3.22 3.61 -14.94
CA PRO A 152 3.03 5.03 -15.17
C PRO A 152 1.59 5.42 -14.87
N LYS A 153 1.43 6.63 -14.32
CA LYS A 153 0.16 7.28 -14.00
C LYS A 153 -0.90 7.01 -15.08
N ALA A 154 -2.08 6.51 -14.69
CA ALA A 154 -3.28 6.68 -15.52
C ALA A 154 -3.61 8.18 -15.54
N ILE A 155 -3.42 8.79 -16.71
CA ILE A 155 -3.63 10.23 -16.94
C ILE A 155 -5.13 10.50 -17.04
#